data_AF-A0AAD4TFF0-F1
#
_entry.id   AF-A0AAD4TFF0-F1
#
_cell.length_a   1.000
_cell.length_b   1.000
_cell.length_c   1.000
_cell.angle_alpha   90.00
_cell.angle_beta   90.00
_cell.angle_gamma   90.00
#
_symmetry.space_group_name_H-M   'P 1'
#
loop_
_entity.id
_entity.type
_entity.pdbx_description
1 polymer ?
#
loop_
_entity_poly.entity_id
_entity_poly.type
_entity_poly.pdbx_seq_one_letter_code
_entity_poly.pdbx_strand_id
1 'polypeptide(L)'
;MDTSNCYRDYRFKITCNNSNTPSLKVNHDQSNELARNWSTPSLNTTPFTVSYTLNQFIVLGCGVQGYINTYDDGKLITSCGGCGHCNTTIPKGLKEYTMETSKFGNVKRSITHPCIHVFLAENDFSGIDDLMFSRDDLVVPVIWDWAITDYISCEEAERNRSSYPCGTNSYCLQSDNGPGYRCKCSYGYEGNPYLLDGCQ
;
A
#
# COMPACT_ATOMS: atom_id res chain seq x y z
N MET A 1 13.14 4.84 -19.98
CA MET A 1 11.73 5.12 -19.65
C MET A 1 11.44 6.54 -20.11
N ASP A 2 10.53 6.69 -21.07
CA ASP A 2 10.16 7.98 -21.67
C ASP A 2 9.23 8.72 -20.69
N THR A 3 9.67 9.85 -20.13
CA THR A 3 9.00 10.61 -19.05
C THR A 3 8.06 11.69 -19.56
N SER A 4 7.79 11.72 -20.86
CA SER A 4 7.13 12.81 -21.58
C SER A 4 5.66 13.09 -21.21
N ASN A 5 5.03 12.32 -20.32
CA ASN A 5 3.61 12.51 -19.91
C ASN A 5 3.34 12.23 -18.42
N CYS A 6 4.28 12.56 -17.52
CA CYS A 6 4.11 12.43 -16.07
C CYS A 6 4.02 13.80 -15.39
N TYR A 7 2.99 14.02 -14.59
CA TYR A 7 2.91 15.18 -13.70
C TYR A 7 3.05 14.73 -12.24
N ARG A 8 3.69 15.58 -11.44
CA ARG A 8 3.96 15.34 -10.01
C ARG A 8 3.03 16.24 -9.21
N ASP A 9 2.16 15.65 -8.40
CA ASP A 9 1.30 16.46 -7.53
C ASP A 9 2.08 17.01 -6.32
N TYR A 10 1.43 17.88 -5.54
CA TYR A 10 1.96 18.51 -4.33
C TYR A 10 2.26 17.53 -3.17
N ARG A 11 1.82 16.28 -3.28
CA ARG A 11 2.14 15.16 -2.38
C ARG A 11 3.24 14.26 -2.96
N PHE A 12 3.88 14.71 -4.04
CA PHE A 12 4.87 13.94 -4.80
C PHE A 12 4.33 12.64 -5.42
N LYS A 13 3.02 12.56 -5.65
CA LYS A 13 2.40 11.49 -6.44
C LYS A 13 2.77 11.70 -7.90
N ILE A 14 3.59 10.81 -8.46
CA ILE A 14 3.89 10.81 -9.89
C ILE A 14 2.70 10.15 -10.59
N THR A 15 1.93 10.97 -11.30
CA THR A 15 0.81 10.51 -12.13
C THR A 15 1.23 10.63 -13.58
N CYS A 16 1.43 9.50 -14.25
CA CYS A 16 1.68 9.46 -15.68
C CYS A 16 0.38 9.16 -16.43
N ASN A 17 0.19 9.70 -17.63
CA ASN A 17 -0.97 9.33 -18.47
C ASN A 17 -1.02 7.82 -18.80
N ASN A 18 0.07 7.09 -18.55
CA ASN A 18 0.18 5.62 -18.61
C ASN A 18 0.70 4.99 -17.30
N SER A 19 0.62 5.67 -16.14
CA SER A 19 1.05 5.05 -14.88
C SER A 19 0.03 4.00 -14.48
N ASN A 20 0.37 2.74 -14.73
CA ASN A 20 -0.25 1.58 -14.10
C ASN A 20 0.09 1.58 -12.60
N THR A 21 -0.38 2.57 -11.84
CA THR A 21 -0.40 2.44 -10.38
C THR A 21 -1.20 1.17 -10.08
N PRO A 22 -0.60 0.16 -9.43
CA PRO A 22 -1.30 -1.09 -9.21
C PRO A 22 -2.57 -0.78 -8.43
N SER A 23 -3.72 -1.15 -9.00
CA SER A 23 -4.98 -1.07 -8.29
C SER A 23 -5.20 -2.41 -7.61
N LEU A 24 -5.49 -2.42 -6.31
CA LEU A 24 -5.77 -3.67 -5.60
C LEU A 24 -7.26 -3.99 -5.71
N LYS A 25 -7.53 -5.25 -6.06
CA LYS A 25 -8.89 -5.79 -6.08
C LYS A 25 -9.35 -6.06 -4.67
N VAL A 26 -10.64 -5.86 -4.44
CA VAL A 26 -11.32 -6.32 -3.23
C VAL A 26 -11.41 -7.83 -3.28
N ASN A 27 -10.72 -8.50 -2.35
CA ASN A 27 -10.90 -9.94 -2.20
C ASN A 27 -12.20 -10.19 -1.45
N HIS A 28 -13.01 -11.11 -1.95
CA HIS A 28 -14.27 -11.44 -1.33
C HIS A 28 -14.53 -12.94 -1.34
N ASP A 29 -15.25 -13.41 -0.32
CA ASP A 29 -15.72 -14.79 -0.22
C ASP A 29 -17.24 -14.81 -0.13
N GLN A 30 -17.88 -15.42 -1.14
CA GLN A 30 -19.32 -15.70 -1.19
C GLN A 30 -19.63 -17.13 -0.74
N SER A 31 -18.61 -17.98 -0.60
CA SER A 31 -18.77 -19.33 -0.10
C SER A 31 -18.89 -19.29 1.41
N ASN A 32 -19.69 -20.19 1.99
CA ASN A 32 -19.79 -20.29 3.45
C ASN A 32 -18.54 -20.97 4.06
N GLU A 33 -17.43 -21.04 3.32
CA GLU A 33 -16.18 -21.62 3.75
C GLU A 33 -15.52 -20.71 4.80
N LEU A 34 -14.72 -21.35 5.65
CA LEU A 34 -14.25 -20.78 6.91
C LEU A 34 -12.86 -20.18 6.80
N ALA A 35 -12.13 -20.48 5.72
CA ALA A 35 -10.81 -19.96 5.46
C ALA A 35 -10.54 -19.84 3.95
N ARG A 36 -10.03 -18.68 3.54
CA ARG A 36 -9.62 -18.37 2.16
C ARG A 36 -8.33 -17.59 2.21
N ASN A 37 -7.44 -17.92 1.28
CA ASN A 37 -6.17 -17.24 1.07
C ASN A 37 -6.19 -16.59 -0.31
N TRP A 38 -5.81 -15.32 -0.35
CA TRP A 38 -5.67 -14.55 -1.58
C TRP A 38 -4.22 -14.08 -1.73
N SER A 39 -3.63 -14.41 -2.87
CA SER A 39 -2.31 -13.91 -3.25
C SER A 39 -2.43 -12.56 -3.92
N THR A 40 -1.59 -11.60 -3.51
CA THR A 40 -1.50 -10.29 -4.17
C THR A 40 -0.30 -10.24 -5.12
N PRO A 41 -0.30 -9.36 -6.14
CA PRO A 41 0.87 -9.17 -7.00
C PRO A 41 2.08 -8.70 -6.19
N SER A 42 3.24 -9.34 -6.41
CA SER A 42 4.49 -8.95 -5.75
C SER A 42 5.02 -7.62 -6.30
N LEU A 43 5.48 -6.75 -5.41
CA LEU A 43 6.06 -5.44 -5.72
C LEU A 43 7.59 -5.42 -5.57
N ASN A 44 8.22 -6.57 -5.31
CA ASN A 44 9.66 -6.68 -5.04
C ASN A 44 10.52 -6.18 -6.21
N THR A 45 10.04 -6.29 -7.45
CA THR A 45 10.73 -5.81 -8.65
C THR A 45 10.39 -4.35 -9.01
N THR A 46 9.57 -3.69 -8.20
CA THR A 46 9.11 -2.31 -8.43
C THR A 46 9.68 -1.36 -7.37
N PRO A 47 9.78 -0.05 -7.67
CA PRO A 47 10.15 0.94 -6.67
C PRO A 47 9.04 1.16 -5.62
N PHE A 48 7.87 0.56 -5.76
CA PHE A 48 6.70 0.83 -4.95
C PHE A 48 6.59 -0.08 -3.71
N THR A 49 6.03 0.47 -2.63
CA THR A 49 5.65 -0.23 -1.40
C THR A 49 4.27 0.26 -0.98
N VAL A 50 3.41 -0.57 -0.38
CA VAL A 50 2.14 -0.08 0.18
C VAL A 50 2.44 0.98 1.25
N SER A 51 1.81 2.15 1.17
CA SER A 51 1.99 3.18 2.19
C SER A 51 1.34 2.73 3.51
N TYR A 52 2.14 2.59 4.56
CA TYR A 52 1.69 2.07 5.86
C TYR A 52 0.91 3.10 6.69
N THR A 53 1.04 4.39 6.37
CA THR A 53 0.38 5.50 7.07
C THR A 53 -0.88 6.00 6.36
N LEU A 54 -0.97 5.80 5.05
CA LEU A 54 -2.06 6.33 4.21
C LEU A 54 -3.09 5.27 3.81
N ASN A 55 -2.83 4.00 4.16
CA ASN A 55 -3.77 2.91 3.94
C ASN A 55 -4.04 2.15 5.23
N GLN A 56 -5.16 1.44 5.19
CA GLN A 56 -5.66 0.58 6.24
C GLN A 56 -6.01 -0.79 5.65
N PHE A 57 -5.87 -1.82 6.48
CA PHE A 57 -6.37 -3.15 6.19
C PHE A 57 -7.80 -3.27 6.71
N ILE A 58 -8.73 -3.66 5.84
CA ILE A 58 -10.16 -3.67 6.11
C ILE A 58 -10.71 -5.09 5.99
N VAL A 59 -11.57 -5.45 6.94
CA VAL A 59 -12.41 -6.65 6.91
C VAL A 59 -13.87 -6.23 7.08
N LEU A 60 -14.72 -6.67 6.16
CA LEU A 60 -16.17 -6.54 6.23
C LEU A 60 -16.79 -7.92 6.38
N GLY A 61 -17.68 -8.10 7.35
CA GLY A 61 -18.42 -9.35 7.50
C GLY A 61 -18.82 -9.64 8.95
N CYS A 62 -19.36 -10.84 9.17
CA CYS A 62 -19.84 -11.32 10.47
C CYS A 62 -18.97 -12.46 11.02
N GLY A 63 -18.47 -12.29 12.25
CA GLY A 63 -17.74 -13.36 12.95
C GLY A 63 -16.53 -13.84 12.16
N VAL A 64 -15.74 -12.87 11.67
CA VAL A 64 -14.62 -13.10 10.78
C VAL A 64 -13.40 -12.38 11.30
N GLN A 65 -12.24 -12.98 11.11
CA GLN A 65 -10.94 -12.39 11.39
C GLN A 65 -10.13 -12.39 10.10
N GLY A 66 -9.49 -11.27 9.79
CA GLY A 66 -8.64 -11.12 8.64
C GLY A 66 -7.18 -11.03 9.05
N TYR A 67 -6.32 -11.51 8.16
CA TYR A 67 -4.89 -11.50 8.33
C TYR A 67 -4.19 -10.97 7.09
N ILE A 68 -3.10 -10.24 7.31
CA ILE A 68 -2.05 -10.05 6.31
C ILE A 68 -0.87 -10.89 6.76
N ASN A 69 -0.54 -11.90 5.96
CA ASN A 69 0.64 -12.71 6.16
C ASN A 69 1.77 -12.09 5.33
N THR A 70 2.77 -11.54 6.01
CA THR A 70 4.03 -11.10 5.39
C THR A 70 5.03 -12.26 5.44
N TYR A 71 5.94 -12.32 4.46
CA TYR A 71 6.94 -13.38 4.42
C TYR A 71 8.05 -13.22 5.47
N ASP A 72 8.28 -12.00 5.94
CA ASP A 72 9.48 -11.66 6.71
C ASP A 72 9.30 -11.51 8.22
N ASP A 73 8.15 -11.08 8.78
CA ASP A 73 8.12 -10.68 10.22
C ASP A 73 6.75 -10.75 10.94
N GLY A 74 5.81 -11.56 10.45
CA GLY A 74 4.67 -12.00 11.26
C GLY A 74 3.30 -11.50 10.84
N LYS A 75 2.31 -12.14 11.45
CA LYS A 75 0.88 -12.08 11.11
C LYS A 75 0.27 -10.77 11.64
N LEU A 76 -0.15 -9.87 10.74
CA LEU A 76 -1.03 -8.76 11.13
C LEU A 76 -2.45 -9.30 11.33
N ILE A 77 -3.11 -8.87 12.41
CA ILE A 77 -4.43 -9.38 12.80
C ILE A 77 -5.41 -8.22 12.95
N THR A 78 -6.55 -8.27 12.26
CA THR A 78 -7.75 -7.54 12.67
C THR A 78 -8.94 -8.50 12.73
N SER A 79 -9.79 -8.33 13.74
CA SER A 79 -10.89 -9.27 14.02
C SER A 79 -12.22 -8.54 14.21
N CYS A 80 -13.24 -8.98 13.48
CA CYS A 80 -14.63 -8.59 13.70
C CYS A 80 -15.37 -9.62 14.56
N GLY A 81 -15.53 -9.31 15.85
CA GLY A 81 -16.35 -10.10 16.79
C GLY A 81 -17.85 -10.12 16.46
N GLY A 82 -18.33 -9.10 15.77
CA GLY A 82 -19.72 -8.96 15.31
C GLY A 82 -19.83 -8.87 13.79
N CYS A 83 -20.97 -8.38 13.30
CA CYS A 83 -21.16 -8.00 11.90
C CYS A 83 -20.79 -6.54 11.70
N GLY A 84 -19.92 -6.24 10.75
CA GLY A 84 -19.64 -4.86 10.36
C GLY A 84 -18.27 -4.68 9.74
N HIS A 85 -17.74 -3.48 9.93
CA HIS A 85 -16.45 -3.03 9.44
C HIS A 85 -15.43 -3.02 10.57
N CYS A 86 -14.29 -3.70 10.35
CA CYS A 86 -13.12 -3.58 11.21
C CYS A 86 -11.90 -3.26 10.36
N ASN A 87 -11.08 -2.34 10.84
CA ASN A 87 -9.85 -1.95 10.19
C ASN A 87 -8.66 -2.05 11.15
N THR A 88 -7.45 -1.98 10.59
CA THR A 88 -6.21 -1.83 11.35
C THR A 88 -5.13 -1.20 10.47
N THR A 89 -4.08 -0.69 11.11
CA THR A 89 -2.89 -0.18 10.44
C THR A 89 -2.07 -1.30 9.81
N ILE A 90 -1.33 -0.99 8.76
CA ILE A 90 -0.52 -1.95 8.00
C ILE A 90 0.94 -1.90 8.48
N PRO A 91 1.70 -3.01 8.45
CA PRO A 91 3.14 -2.97 8.72
C PRO A 91 3.92 -2.20 7.65
N LYS A 92 5.10 -1.71 8.03
CA LYS A 92 6.07 -1.12 7.10
C LYS A 92 6.63 -2.19 6.14
N GLY A 93 7.12 -1.74 4.99
CA GLY A 93 7.86 -2.59 4.04
C GLY A 93 6.98 -3.56 3.25
N LEU A 94 5.66 -3.37 3.25
CA LEU A 94 4.72 -4.30 2.62
C LEU A 94 4.83 -4.27 1.08
N LYS A 95 5.69 -5.14 0.53
CA LYS A 95 5.89 -5.37 -0.92
C LYS A 95 5.37 -6.71 -1.40
N GLU A 96 5.35 -7.72 -0.53
CA GLU A 96 4.89 -9.07 -0.85
C GLU A 96 4.11 -9.64 0.33
N TYR A 97 2.85 -10.02 0.09
CA TYR A 97 1.97 -10.50 1.14
C TYR A 97 0.78 -11.27 0.59
N THR A 98 0.16 -12.03 1.47
CA THR A 98 -1.13 -12.69 1.23
C THR A 98 -2.15 -12.21 2.24
N MET A 99 -3.42 -12.23 1.84
CA MET A 99 -4.53 -11.98 2.75
C MET A 99 -5.23 -13.29 3.06
N GLU A 100 -5.61 -13.46 4.31
CA GLU A 100 -6.36 -14.63 4.76
C GLU A 100 -7.54 -14.18 5.61
N THR A 101 -8.64 -14.93 5.54
CA THR A 101 -9.73 -14.79 6.52
C THR A 101 -9.94 -16.09 7.26
N SER A 102 -10.32 -16.04 8.54
CA SER A 102 -10.78 -17.19 9.33
C SER A 102 -12.06 -16.88 10.08
N LYS A 103 -12.78 -17.93 10.50
CA LYS A 103 -13.90 -17.78 11.44
C LYS A 103 -13.44 -17.19 12.78
N PHE A 104 -14.25 -16.28 13.34
CA PHE A 104 -14.04 -15.70 14.66
C PHE A 104 -15.34 -15.73 15.48
N GLY A 105 -15.30 -16.38 16.64
CA GLY A 105 -16.46 -16.54 17.52
C GLY A 105 -17.56 -17.48 16.99
N ASN A 106 -18.72 -17.44 17.64
CA ASN A 106 -19.88 -18.32 17.38
C ASN A 106 -21.06 -17.57 16.73
N VAL A 107 -20.77 -16.69 15.77
CA VAL A 107 -21.82 -15.95 15.05
C VAL A 107 -22.40 -16.82 13.94
N LYS A 108 -23.73 -17.01 13.93
CA LYS A 108 -24.43 -17.61 12.78
C LYS A 108 -24.51 -16.56 11.68
N ARG A 109 -23.86 -16.81 10.53
CA ARG A 109 -23.98 -15.93 9.36
C ARG A 109 -25.45 -15.90 8.93
N SER A 110 -26.01 -14.70 8.79
CA SER A 110 -27.35 -14.54 8.22
C SER A 110 -27.26 -14.83 6.72
N ILE A 111 -28.18 -15.65 6.21
CA ILE A 111 -28.30 -15.98 4.77
C ILE A 111 -28.55 -14.71 3.93
N THR A 112 -29.02 -13.62 4.55
CA THR A 112 -29.32 -12.35 3.88
C THR A 112 -28.11 -11.45 3.63
N HIS A 113 -26.96 -11.68 4.28
CA HIS A 113 -25.74 -10.86 4.10
C HIS A 113 -24.48 -11.76 4.07
N PRO A 114 -24.24 -12.49 2.96
CA PRO A 114 -23.29 -13.60 2.94
C PRO A 114 -21.82 -13.21 2.67
N CYS A 115 -21.51 -12.00 2.21
CA CYS A 115 -20.18 -11.72 1.66
C CYS A 115 -19.20 -11.24 2.73
N ILE A 116 -18.03 -11.87 2.77
CA ILE A 116 -16.87 -11.37 3.51
C ILE A 116 -15.99 -10.63 2.52
N HIS A 117 -15.53 -9.44 2.89
CA HIS A 117 -14.56 -8.69 2.10
C HIS A 117 -13.30 -8.46 2.91
N VAL A 118 -12.15 -8.60 2.27
CA VAL A 118 -10.83 -8.37 2.87
C VAL A 118 -9.93 -7.67 1.87
N PHE A 119 -9.44 -6.48 2.22
CA PHE A 119 -8.71 -5.63 1.27
C PHE A 119 -7.91 -4.52 1.95
N LEU A 120 -7.03 -3.87 1.18
CA LEU A 120 -6.38 -2.62 1.57
C LEU A 120 -7.11 -1.47 0.88
N ALA A 121 -7.29 -0.37 1.58
CA ALA A 121 -7.79 0.88 0.99
C ALA A 121 -7.12 2.09 1.63
N GLU A 122 -7.16 3.23 0.94
CA GLU A 122 -6.77 4.51 1.52
C GLU A 122 -7.61 4.82 2.77
N ASN A 123 -7.03 5.56 3.71
CA ASN A 123 -7.67 5.85 5.01
C ASN A 123 -9.03 6.57 4.87
N ASP A 124 -9.16 7.42 3.86
CA ASP A 124 -10.35 8.25 3.64
C ASP A 124 -11.35 7.62 2.65
N PHE A 125 -11.20 6.33 2.31
CA PHE A 125 -12.09 5.64 1.39
C PHE A 125 -13.53 5.59 1.93
N SER A 126 -14.46 6.25 1.24
CA SER A 126 -15.86 6.39 1.67
C SER A 126 -16.83 5.37 1.06
N GLY A 127 -16.37 4.53 0.11
CA GLY A 127 -17.22 3.54 -0.58
C GLY A 127 -17.46 2.24 0.19
N ILE A 128 -17.13 2.19 1.49
CA ILE A 128 -17.17 0.95 2.29
C ILE A 128 -18.59 0.39 2.43
N ASP A 129 -19.58 1.27 2.59
CA ASP A 129 -20.99 0.85 2.76
C ASP A 129 -21.53 0.16 1.51
N ASP A 130 -21.12 0.62 0.32
CA ASP A 130 -21.50 0.01 -0.95
C ASP A 130 -20.87 -1.40 -1.13
N LEU A 131 -19.68 -1.62 -0.56
CA LEU A 131 -18.99 -2.91 -0.62
C LEU A 131 -19.69 -3.99 0.18
N MET A 132 -20.34 -3.63 1.30
CA MET A 132 -20.95 -4.60 2.22
C MET A 132 -22.10 -5.39 1.56
N PHE A 133 -22.71 -4.83 0.51
CA PHE A 133 -23.81 -5.43 -0.25
C PHE A 133 -23.41 -5.87 -1.66
N SER A 134 -22.20 -5.52 -2.11
CA SER A 134 -21.71 -5.84 -3.44
C SER A 134 -21.22 -7.28 -3.57
N ARG A 135 -21.44 -7.87 -4.74
CA ARG A 135 -20.95 -9.19 -5.13
C ARG A 135 -19.96 -9.13 -6.30
N ASP A 136 -19.61 -7.91 -6.72
CA ASP A 136 -18.77 -7.68 -7.88
C ASP A 136 -17.29 -7.57 -7.48
N ASP A 137 -16.41 -7.92 -8.42
CA ASP A 137 -14.98 -7.65 -8.33
C ASP A 137 -14.76 -6.13 -8.38
N LEU A 138 -14.66 -5.51 -7.21
CA LEU A 138 -14.46 -4.08 -7.07
C LEU A 138 -12.99 -3.73 -6.91
N VAL A 139 -12.64 -2.52 -7.35
CA VAL A 139 -11.31 -1.95 -7.26
C VAL A 139 -11.36 -0.77 -6.30
N VAL A 140 -10.47 -0.78 -5.31
CA VAL A 140 -10.41 0.27 -4.28
C VAL A 140 -9.12 1.08 -4.42
N PRO A 141 -9.15 2.38 -4.08
CA PRO A 141 -7.96 3.21 -4.12
C PRO A 141 -6.97 2.76 -3.04
N VAL A 142 -5.70 2.64 -3.44
CA VAL A 142 -4.58 2.33 -2.55
C VAL A 142 -3.45 3.29 -2.85
N ILE A 143 -2.82 3.79 -1.79
CA ILE A 143 -1.69 4.72 -1.87
C ILE A 143 -0.37 3.96 -1.78
N TRP A 144 0.53 4.27 -2.71
CA TRP A 144 1.85 3.66 -2.79
C TRP A 144 2.91 4.66 -2.34
N ASP A 145 3.81 4.22 -1.47
CA ASP A 145 5.10 4.87 -1.28
C ASP A 145 6.05 4.38 -2.38
N TRP A 146 7.14 5.12 -2.59
CA TRP A 146 8.19 4.72 -3.51
C TRP A 146 9.56 5.10 -2.96
N ALA A 147 10.58 4.35 -3.36
CA ALA A 147 11.97 4.61 -3.03
C ALA A 147 12.87 4.24 -4.20
N ILE A 148 14.03 4.90 -4.28
CA ILE A 148 15.16 4.45 -5.10
C ILE A 148 15.85 3.33 -4.32
N THR A 149 16.08 2.19 -4.96
CA THR A 149 16.55 0.95 -4.32
C THR A 149 17.83 0.39 -4.96
N ASP A 150 18.59 1.23 -5.66
CA ASP A 150 19.93 0.88 -6.15
C ASP A 150 20.92 0.69 -4.98
N TYR A 151 20.67 1.40 -3.88
CA TYR A 151 21.30 1.25 -2.58
C TYR A 151 20.24 1.14 -1.48
N ILE A 152 20.55 0.42 -0.40
CA ILE A 152 19.57 0.21 0.68
C ILE A 152 19.44 1.43 1.60
N SER A 153 20.44 2.33 1.58
CA SER A 153 20.49 3.51 2.43
C SER A 153 21.09 4.74 1.77
N CYS A 154 20.79 5.91 2.34
CA CYS A 154 21.44 7.17 1.97
C CYS A 154 22.95 7.13 2.13
N GLU A 155 23.44 6.52 3.21
CA GLU A 155 24.87 6.43 3.48
C GLU A 155 25.61 5.69 2.36
N GLU A 156 25.03 4.60 1.86
CA GLU A 156 25.59 3.86 0.73
C GLU A 156 25.50 4.65 -0.59
N ALA A 157 24.36 5.29 -0.84
CA ALA A 157 24.14 6.08 -2.04
C ALA A 157 25.11 7.26 -2.14
N GLU A 158 25.34 7.97 -1.03
CA GLU A 158 26.22 9.14 -0.98
C GLU A 158 27.71 8.79 -1.14
N ARG A 159 28.10 7.55 -0.81
CA ARG A 159 29.46 7.04 -1.07
C ARG A 159 29.73 6.91 -2.57
N ASN A 160 28.71 6.67 -3.40
CA ASN A 160 28.87 6.55 -4.84
C ASN A 160 28.32 7.76 -5.61
N ARG A 161 29.08 8.85 -5.63
CA ARG A 161 28.65 10.12 -6.25
C ARG A 161 28.39 10.05 -7.76
N SER A 162 28.89 9.04 -8.47
CA SER A 162 28.66 8.92 -9.91
C SER A 162 27.25 8.42 -10.26
N SER A 163 26.60 7.69 -9.35
CA SER A 163 25.22 7.23 -9.47
C SER A 163 24.25 7.96 -8.54
N TYR A 164 24.75 8.81 -7.64
CA TYR A 164 23.93 9.52 -6.67
C TYR A 164 22.94 10.50 -7.36
N PRO A 165 21.62 10.29 -7.22
CA PRO A 165 20.62 10.97 -8.04
C PRO A 165 20.19 12.35 -7.51
N CYS A 166 20.62 12.75 -6.32
CA CYS A 166 20.17 14.01 -5.71
C CYS A 166 21.02 15.19 -6.19
N GLY A 167 20.34 16.22 -6.71
CA GLY A 167 20.93 17.43 -7.25
C GLY A 167 21.36 18.47 -6.21
N THR A 168 21.77 19.62 -6.71
CA THR A 168 22.18 20.77 -5.88
C THR A 168 21.05 21.24 -4.95
N ASN A 169 21.38 21.73 -3.75
CA ASN A 169 20.43 22.18 -2.72
C ASN A 169 19.35 21.14 -2.36
N SER A 170 19.69 19.87 -2.47
CA SER A 170 18.87 18.76 -2.04
C SER A 170 19.67 17.80 -1.16
N TYR A 171 18.97 16.93 -0.45
CA TYR A 171 19.57 15.96 0.45
C TYR A 171 18.89 14.59 0.30
N CYS A 172 19.62 13.55 0.69
CA CYS A 172 19.09 12.19 0.74
C CYS A 172 18.16 12.02 1.94
N LEU A 173 16.96 11.52 1.69
CA LEU A 173 15.97 11.18 2.69
C LEU A 173 15.79 9.66 2.70
N GLN A 174 16.25 9.03 3.78
CA GLN A 174 16.08 7.59 3.99
C GLN A 174 14.60 7.21 3.95
N SER A 175 14.27 6.12 3.27
CA SER A 175 12.91 5.56 3.30
C SER A 175 12.62 5.02 4.70
N ASP A 176 11.45 5.37 5.24
CA ASP A 176 10.94 4.85 6.52
C ASP A 176 9.94 3.69 6.31
N ASN A 177 9.73 3.27 5.06
CA ASN A 177 8.80 2.21 4.65
C ASN A 177 9.49 1.11 3.84
N GLY A 178 10.61 0.61 4.37
CA GLY A 178 11.46 -0.40 3.73
C GLY A 178 12.76 0.19 3.16
N PRO A 179 13.60 -0.65 2.53
CA PRO A 179 14.90 -0.24 2.01
C PRO A 179 14.82 0.88 0.95
N GLY A 180 15.90 1.64 0.84
CA GLY A 180 16.05 2.69 -0.18
C GLY A 180 15.88 4.10 0.36
N TYR A 181 15.84 5.06 -0.55
CA TYR A 181 15.86 6.48 -0.23
C TYR A 181 15.17 7.33 -1.30
N ARG A 182 15.01 8.62 -1.02
CA ARG A 182 14.50 9.65 -1.94
C ARG A 182 15.36 10.90 -1.84
N CYS A 183 15.24 11.80 -2.81
CA CYS A 183 15.84 13.13 -2.75
C CYS A 183 14.77 14.13 -2.32
N LYS A 184 15.14 15.07 -1.45
CA LYS A 184 14.27 16.15 -0.99
C LYS A 184 15.02 17.47 -1.01
N CYS A 185 14.34 18.56 -1.40
CA CYS A 185 14.94 19.89 -1.36
C CYS A 185 15.31 20.26 0.07
N SER A 186 16.49 20.88 0.22
CA SER A 186 16.95 21.44 1.47
C SER A 186 16.02 22.58 1.93
N TYR A 187 16.05 22.88 3.22
CA TYR A 187 15.22 23.94 3.79
C TYR A 187 15.48 25.28 3.07
N GLY A 188 14.39 25.93 2.64
CA GLY A 188 14.45 27.20 1.92
C GLY A 188 14.57 27.09 0.39
N TYR A 189 14.65 25.89 -0.17
CA TYR A 189 14.71 25.65 -1.62
C TYR A 189 13.48 24.88 -2.10
N GLU A 190 13.06 25.14 -3.34
CA GLU A 190 11.92 24.49 -3.99
C GLU A 190 12.30 23.92 -5.36
N GLY A 191 11.43 23.07 -5.92
CA GLY A 191 11.63 22.48 -7.24
C GLY A 191 11.89 20.97 -7.21
N ASN A 192 12.69 20.48 -8.17
CA ASN A 192 12.89 19.06 -8.39
C ASN A 192 14.28 18.61 -7.92
N PRO A 193 14.39 17.88 -6.80
CA PRO A 193 15.68 17.48 -6.23
C PRO A 193 16.42 16.41 -7.05
N TYR A 194 15.83 15.91 -8.14
CA TYR A 194 16.43 14.90 -9.03
C TYR A 194 17.05 15.50 -10.31
N LEU A 195 16.95 16.82 -10.50
CA LEU A 195 17.64 17.51 -11.61
C LEU A 195 19.09 17.80 -11.22
N LEU A 196 19.98 17.92 -12.21
CA LEU A 196 21.39 18.26 -11.96
C LEU A 196 21.53 19.60 -11.22
N ASP A 197 20.77 20.61 -11.67
CA ASP A 197 20.70 21.93 -11.02
C ASP A 197 19.87 21.90 -9.71
N GLY A 198 19.18 20.79 -9.44
CA GLY A 198 18.46 20.51 -8.21
C GLY A 198 17.37 21.51 -7.86
N CYS A 199 17.35 21.94 -6.60
CA CYS A 199 16.36 22.87 -6.07
C CYS A 199 16.90 24.31 -6.05
N GLN A 200 16.02 25.29 -6.24
CA GLN A 200 16.32 26.72 -6.35
C GLN A 200 15.59 27.55 -5.29
#